data_AF-A0A967PC06-F1
#
_entry.id   AF-A0A967PC06-F1
#
_cell.length_a   1.000
_cell.length_b   1.000
_cell.length_c   1.000
_cell.angle_alpha   90.00
_cell.angle_beta   90.00
_cell.angle_gamma   90.00
#
_symmetry.space_group_name_H-M   'P 1'
#
loop_
_entity.id
_entity.type
_entity.pdbx_description
1 polymer ?
#
loop_
_entity_poly.entity_id
_entity_poly.type
_entity_poly.pdbx_seq_one_letter_code
_entity_poly.pdbx_strand_id
1 'polypeptide(L)'
;MKFGIPTNKKEKEINDIQGERNMADDGSKVALQQDTALEEQLMMLLSNNQMFTVKLSESKVLQDPQEGLKLLCDLVNQVVAFAEKKLRVNSSHLQKLLVAESANYPSVKLMHVNKNRLSPDTVINLFKGWASHPSDRQPIFDEIRDSLINIIKSYFSLFESSFRSDLIKKQWQEIYMIHIDELKDVISKIKF
;
A
#
# COMPACT_ATOMS: atom_id res chain seq x y z
N MET A 1 7.08 -19.82 -73.48
CA MET A 1 6.98 -20.48 -72.16
C MET A 1 7.52 -19.51 -71.11
N LYS A 2 6.71 -19.16 -70.10
CA LYS A 2 7.11 -18.24 -69.02
C LYS A 2 7.73 -19.05 -67.87
N PHE A 3 8.97 -18.75 -67.51
CA PHE A 3 9.64 -19.29 -66.32
C PHE A 3 9.13 -18.54 -65.09
N GLY A 4 8.46 -19.25 -64.19
CA GLY A 4 8.09 -18.74 -62.87
C GLY A 4 9.27 -18.85 -61.91
N ILE A 5 9.69 -17.73 -61.35
CA ILE A 5 10.70 -17.66 -60.29
C ILE A 5 10.05 -18.23 -59.01
N PRO A 6 10.64 -19.24 -58.34
CA PRO A 6 10.11 -19.73 -57.08
C PRO A 6 10.47 -18.71 -55.99
N THR A 7 9.50 -17.93 -55.54
CA THR A 7 9.68 -17.03 -54.40
C THR A 7 9.84 -17.83 -53.10
N ASN A 8 10.87 -17.42 -52.39
CA ASN A 8 11.59 -18.09 -51.32
C ASN A 8 10.74 -18.18 -50.05
N LYS A 9 10.10 -19.34 -49.79
CA LYS A 9 9.34 -19.59 -48.54
C LYS A 9 10.17 -19.35 -47.27
N LYS A 10 11.49 -19.57 -47.33
CA LYS A 10 12.39 -19.40 -46.18
C LYS A 10 12.63 -17.94 -45.77
N GLU A 11 12.53 -16.99 -46.70
CA GLU A 11 12.69 -15.56 -46.38
C GLU A 11 11.48 -14.96 -45.65
N LYS A 12 10.29 -15.56 -45.81
CA LYS A 12 9.10 -15.17 -45.03
C LYS A 12 9.19 -15.65 -43.59
N GLU A 13 9.54 -16.92 -43.37
CA GLU A 13 9.66 -17.49 -42.01
C GLU A 13 10.73 -16.79 -41.17
N ILE A 14 11.88 -16.41 -41.76
CA ILE A 14 12.94 -15.71 -41.02
C ILE A 14 12.51 -14.29 -40.60
N ASN A 15 11.79 -13.58 -41.47
CA ASN A 15 11.28 -12.24 -41.15
C ASN A 15 10.16 -12.29 -40.10
N ASP A 16 9.30 -13.29 -40.13
CA ASP A 16 8.23 -13.47 -39.13
C ASP A 16 8.83 -13.80 -37.75
N ILE A 17 9.84 -14.68 -37.67
CA ILE A 17 10.54 -15.02 -36.41
C ILE A 17 11.33 -13.82 -35.85
N GLN A 18 11.93 -12.99 -36.70
CA GLN A 18 12.62 -11.77 -36.26
C GLN A 18 11.63 -10.67 -35.80
N GLY A 19 10.46 -10.56 -36.45
CA GLY A 19 9.38 -9.68 -36.00
C GLY A 19 8.87 -10.05 -34.61
N GLU A 20 8.61 -11.33 -34.37
CA GLU A 20 8.14 -11.83 -33.07
C GLU A 20 9.17 -11.67 -31.94
N ARG A 21 10.47 -11.91 -32.23
CA ARG A 21 11.55 -11.68 -31.23
C ARG A 21 11.71 -10.21 -30.85
N ASN A 22 11.63 -9.31 -31.82
CA ASN A 22 11.78 -7.88 -31.56
C ASN A 22 10.58 -7.31 -30.77
N MET A 23 9.37 -7.82 -31.01
CA MET A 23 8.19 -7.43 -30.23
C MET A 23 8.20 -8.00 -28.80
N ALA A 24 8.72 -9.22 -28.60
CA ALA A 24 8.86 -9.80 -27.27
C ALA A 24 9.91 -9.08 -26.40
N ASP A 25 11.03 -8.67 -27.00
CA ASP A 25 12.09 -7.92 -26.32
C ASP A 25 11.64 -6.50 -25.93
N ASP A 26 10.88 -5.83 -26.79
CA ASP A 26 10.34 -4.48 -26.52
C ASP A 26 9.29 -4.49 -25.40
N GLY A 27 8.39 -5.49 -25.40
CA GLY A 27 7.42 -5.69 -24.32
C GLY A 27 8.06 -5.95 -22.96
N SER A 28 9.14 -6.74 -22.92
CA SER A 28 9.90 -7.01 -21.70
C SER A 28 10.63 -5.77 -21.17
N LYS A 29 11.20 -4.95 -22.07
CA LYS A 29 11.88 -3.70 -21.69
C LYS A 29 10.92 -2.66 -21.12
N VAL A 30 9.74 -2.50 -21.74
CA VAL A 30 8.72 -1.57 -21.24
C VAL A 30 8.17 -2.03 -19.88
N ALA A 31 7.96 -3.34 -19.69
CA ALA A 31 7.53 -3.87 -18.39
C ALA A 31 8.56 -3.59 -17.29
N LEU A 32 9.85 -3.81 -17.58
CA LEU A 32 10.92 -3.55 -16.62
C LEU A 32 11.06 -2.06 -16.29
N GLN A 33 10.93 -1.17 -17.27
CA GLN A 33 10.94 0.28 -17.04
C GLN A 33 9.77 0.75 -16.15
N GLN A 34 8.58 0.18 -16.35
CA GLN A 34 7.42 0.50 -15.51
C GLN A 34 7.60 0.00 -14.08
N ASP A 35 8.12 -1.21 -13.91
CA ASP A 35 8.44 -1.75 -12.59
C ASP A 35 9.48 -0.85 -11.90
N THR A 36 10.62 -0.56 -12.54
CA THR A 36 11.65 0.33 -11.99
C THR A 36 11.10 1.70 -11.58
N ALA A 37 10.27 2.32 -12.41
CA ALA A 37 9.66 3.60 -12.08
C ALA A 37 8.72 3.51 -10.87
N LEU A 38 7.99 2.40 -10.70
CA LEU A 38 7.16 2.15 -9.54
C LEU A 38 8.01 1.91 -8.28
N GLU A 39 9.09 1.13 -8.40
CA GLU A 39 10.04 0.87 -7.31
C GLU A 39 10.62 2.16 -6.74
N GLU A 40 11.14 3.06 -7.59
CA GLU A 40 11.71 4.35 -7.17
C GLU A 40 10.71 5.17 -6.34
N GLN A 41 9.45 5.19 -6.77
CA GLN A 41 8.41 5.95 -6.10
C GLN A 41 7.98 5.32 -4.78
N LEU A 42 7.93 3.99 -4.72
CA LEU A 42 7.65 3.25 -3.50
C LEU A 42 8.80 3.36 -2.48
N MET A 43 10.05 3.42 -2.93
CA MET A 43 11.20 3.65 -2.07
C MET A 43 11.11 5.01 -1.38
N MET A 44 10.66 6.04 -2.11
CA MET A 44 10.38 7.36 -1.53
C MET A 44 9.20 7.33 -0.56
N LEU A 45 8.14 6.59 -0.86
CA LEU A 45 7.01 6.39 0.04
C LEU A 45 7.47 5.73 1.34
N LEU A 46 8.18 4.60 1.27
CA LEU A 46 8.66 3.88 2.44
C LEU A 46 9.66 4.69 3.25
N SER A 47 10.55 5.45 2.60
CA SER A 47 11.47 6.36 3.30
C SER A 47 10.71 7.40 4.13
N ASN A 48 9.64 7.97 3.58
CA ASN A 48 8.79 8.89 4.32
C ASN A 48 8.00 8.18 5.44
N ASN A 49 7.49 6.97 5.18
CA ASN A 49 6.82 6.16 6.21
C ASN A 49 7.75 5.83 7.37
N GLN A 50 9.03 5.57 7.12
CA GLN A 50 10.02 5.33 8.17
C GLN A 50 10.20 6.55 9.09
N MET A 51 10.03 7.78 8.57
CA MET A 51 10.00 8.96 9.45
C MET A 51 8.81 8.93 10.42
N PHE A 52 7.66 8.38 10.01
CA PHE A 52 6.52 8.18 10.93
C PHE A 52 6.83 7.10 11.96
N THR A 53 7.44 5.99 11.57
CA THR A 53 7.88 4.93 12.49
C THR A 53 8.85 5.47 13.55
N VAL A 54 9.83 6.29 13.14
CA VAL A 54 10.74 6.96 14.06
C VAL A 54 9.98 7.88 15.02
N LYS A 55 9.07 8.72 14.53
CA LYS A 55 8.25 9.61 15.38
C LYS A 55 7.39 8.82 16.37
N LEU A 56 6.79 7.71 15.92
CA LEU A 56 6.00 6.82 16.77
C LEU A 56 6.85 6.19 17.89
N SER A 57 8.15 6.02 17.68
CA SER A 57 9.07 5.48 18.67
C SER A 57 9.56 6.53 19.69
N GLU A 58 9.27 7.81 19.48
CA GLU A 58 9.67 8.86 20.40
C GLU A 58 8.96 8.71 21.75
N SER A 59 9.71 8.85 22.85
CA SER A 59 9.18 8.69 24.22
C SER A 59 7.90 9.49 24.49
N LYS A 60 7.80 10.71 23.95
CA LYS A 60 6.61 11.56 24.08
C LYS A 60 5.36 10.92 23.46
N VAL A 61 5.50 10.25 22.32
CA VAL A 61 4.40 9.58 21.60
C VAL A 61 4.06 8.25 22.26
N LEU A 62 5.06 7.54 22.78
CA LEU A 62 4.84 6.30 23.54
C LEU A 62 3.98 6.50 24.80
N GLN A 63 3.91 7.73 25.32
CA GLN A 63 3.07 8.12 26.46
C GLN A 63 1.80 8.90 26.04
N ASP A 64 1.60 9.14 24.75
CA ASP A 64 0.44 9.86 24.21
C ASP A 64 -0.23 9.05 23.08
N PRO A 65 -1.23 8.21 23.42
CA PRO A 65 -1.89 7.39 22.43
C PRO A 65 -2.67 8.20 21.39
N GLN A 66 -3.06 9.44 21.68
CA GLN A 66 -3.77 10.27 20.72
C GLN A 66 -2.83 10.71 19.60
N GLU A 67 -1.61 11.12 19.95
CA GLU A 67 -0.58 11.45 18.96
C GLU A 67 -0.16 10.20 18.18
N GLY A 68 -0.11 9.03 18.82
CA GLY A 68 0.10 7.74 18.15
C GLY A 68 -0.96 7.44 17.08
N LEU A 69 -2.25 7.57 17.43
CA LEU A 69 -3.35 7.38 16.48
C LEU A 69 -3.33 8.40 15.34
N LYS A 70 -2.97 9.64 15.63
CA LYS A 70 -2.84 10.70 14.62
C LYS A 70 -1.76 10.37 13.60
N LEU A 71 -0.56 10.00 14.05
CA LEU A 71 0.53 9.61 13.18
C LEU A 71 0.17 8.37 12.33
N LEU A 72 -0.56 7.41 12.90
CA LEU A 72 -1.11 6.27 12.14
C LEU A 72 -2.11 6.70 11.07
N CYS A 73 -3.01 7.64 11.38
CA CYS A 73 -3.95 8.17 10.39
C CYS A 73 -3.22 8.89 9.26
N ASP A 74 -2.19 9.67 9.58
CA ASP A 74 -1.36 10.37 8.60
C ASP A 74 -0.63 9.37 7.68
N LEU A 75 -0.11 8.28 8.26
CA LEU A 75 0.51 7.19 7.51
C LEU A 75 -0.48 6.50 6.55
N VAL A 76 -1.69 6.17 7.01
CA VAL A 76 -2.77 5.64 6.15
C VAL A 76 -3.08 6.63 5.02
N ASN A 77 -3.25 7.90 5.35
CA ASN A 77 -3.55 8.95 4.38
C ASN A 77 -2.46 9.10 3.32
N GLN A 78 -1.19 8.88 3.69
CA GLN A 78 -0.06 8.93 2.78
C GLN A 78 -0.07 7.75 1.79
N VAL A 79 -0.31 6.51 2.27
CA VAL A 79 -0.41 5.35 1.36
C VAL A 79 -1.63 5.45 0.45
N VAL A 80 -2.76 5.97 0.95
CA VAL A 80 -3.96 6.23 0.13
C VAL A 80 -3.65 7.27 -0.96
N ALA A 81 -2.97 8.37 -0.61
CA ALA A 81 -2.60 9.41 -1.55
C ALA A 81 -1.66 8.89 -2.66
N PHE A 82 -0.73 7.99 -2.29
CA PHE A 82 0.11 7.32 -3.26
C PHE A 82 -0.72 6.48 -4.23
N ALA A 83 -1.62 5.65 -3.70
CA ALA A 83 -2.47 4.77 -4.48
C ALA A 83 -3.35 5.53 -5.49
N GLU A 84 -3.95 6.64 -5.07
CA GLU A 84 -4.74 7.50 -5.96
C GLU A 84 -3.88 8.12 -7.06
N LYS A 85 -2.72 8.68 -6.68
CA LYS A 85 -1.86 9.41 -7.63
C LYS A 85 -1.20 8.48 -8.65
N LYS A 86 -0.78 7.29 -8.22
CA LYS A 86 0.10 6.40 -9.01
C LYS A 86 -0.64 5.24 -9.62
N LEU A 87 -1.60 4.66 -8.90
CA LEU A 87 -2.36 3.49 -9.35
C LEU A 87 -3.79 3.84 -9.76
N ARG A 88 -4.19 5.12 -9.68
CA ARG A 88 -5.52 5.62 -10.06
C ARG A 88 -6.65 4.88 -9.33
N VAL A 89 -6.40 4.49 -8.09
CA VAL A 89 -7.39 3.82 -7.25
C VAL A 89 -8.60 4.73 -7.05
N ASN A 90 -9.79 4.11 -7.07
CA ASN A 90 -11.06 4.82 -6.87
C ASN A 90 -11.09 5.51 -5.49
N SER A 91 -11.65 6.73 -5.45
CA SER A 91 -11.83 7.55 -4.24
C SER A 91 -12.74 6.95 -3.16
N SER A 92 -13.39 5.81 -3.44
CA SER A 92 -14.16 5.02 -2.46
C SER A 92 -13.39 3.83 -1.89
N HIS A 93 -12.16 3.57 -2.31
CA HIS A 93 -11.43 2.35 -1.92
C HIS A 93 -11.15 2.30 -0.41
N LEU A 94 -10.71 3.40 0.20
CA LEU A 94 -10.50 3.44 1.65
C LEU A 94 -11.80 3.17 2.41
N GLN A 95 -12.91 3.73 1.94
CA GLN A 95 -14.22 3.50 2.54
C GLN A 95 -14.63 2.02 2.47
N LYS A 96 -14.35 1.35 1.35
CA LYS A 96 -14.60 -0.10 1.22
C LYS A 96 -13.74 -0.92 2.18
N LEU A 97 -12.47 -0.55 2.35
CA LEU A 97 -11.58 -1.22 3.31
C LEU A 97 -12.07 -1.04 4.75
N LEU A 98 -12.49 0.17 5.14
CA LEU A 98 -13.06 0.42 6.47
C LEU A 98 -14.33 -0.39 6.71
N VAL A 99 -15.21 -0.51 5.70
CA VAL A 99 -16.41 -1.35 5.79
C VAL A 99 -16.03 -2.82 5.96
N ALA A 100 -15.03 -3.31 5.22
CA ALA A 100 -14.56 -4.69 5.36
C ALA A 100 -13.96 -4.95 6.75
N GLU A 101 -13.11 -4.05 7.25
CA GLU A 101 -12.50 -4.16 8.57
C GLU A 101 -13.55 -4.05 9.70
N SER A 102 -14.66 -3.34 9.48
CA SER A 102 -15.72 -3.21 10.48
C SER A 102 -16.40 -4.53 10.87
N ALA A 103 -16.26 -5.57 10.05
CA ALA A 103 -16.71 -6.92 10.39
C ALA A 103 -15.88 -7.54 11.54
N ASN A 104 -14.60 -7.21 11.62
CA ASN A 104 -13.68 -7.68 12.66
C ASN A 104 -13.58 -6.67 13.81
N TYR A 105 -13.69 -5.37 13.52
CA TYR A 105 -13.51 -4.27 14.45
C TYR A 105 -14.68 -3.29 14.34
N PRO A 106 -15.82 -3.52 15.03
CA PRO A 106 -17.04 -2.74 14.85
C PRO A 106 -16.87 -1.22 15.05
N SER A 107 -15.90 -0.81 15.88
CA SER A 107 -15.51 0.58 16.14
C SER A 107 -15.11 1.35 14.88
N VAL A 108 -14.52 0.65 13.92
CA VAL A 108 -13.97 1.22 12.68
C VAL A 108 -15.05 1.80 11.77
N LYS A 109 -16.29 1.30 11.86
CA LYS A 109 -17.41 1.82 11.06
C LYS A 109 -17.68 3.31 11.29
N LEU A 110 -17.26 3.84 12.43
CA LEU A 110 -17.44 5.24 12.79
C LEU A 110 -16.29 6.14 12.33
N MET A 111 -15.20 5.56 11.81
CA MET A 111 -14.14 6.34 11.21
C MET A 111 -14.67 6.99 9.93
N HIS A 112 -14.82 8.30 9.97
CA HIS A 112 -15.28 9.05 8.81
C HIS A 112 -14.13 9.30 7.84
N VAL A 113 -14.43 9.09 6.56
CA VAL A 113 -13.57 9.42 5.44
C VAL A 113 -14.08 10.70 4.80
N ASN A 114 -13.21 11.70 4.68
CA ASN A 114 -13.47 12.92 3.93
C ASN A 114 -12.49 13.01 2.76
N LYS A 115 -13.00 13.11 1.52
CA LYS A 115 -12.17 13.11 0.29
C LYS A 115 -11.16 11.95 0.24
N ASN A 116 -11.61 10.75 0.60
CA ASN A 116 -10.78 9.54 0.68
C ASN A 116 -9.59 9.66 1.64
N ARG A 117 -9.71 10.46 2.71
CA ARG A 117 -8.75 10.55 3.81
C ARG A 117 -9.44 10.33 5.14
N LEU A 118 -8.76 9.67 6.06
CA LEU A 118 -9.15 9.63 7.46
C LEU A 118 -8.99 11.01 8.09
N SER A 119 -9.96 11.40 8.91
CA SER A 119 -9.83 12.56 9.81
C SER A 119 -9.19 12.09 11.13
N PRO A 120 -7.95 12.51 11.45
CA PRO A 120 -7.31 12.14 12.72
C PRO A 120 -8.16 12.57 13.93
N ASP A 121 -8.77 13.75 13.86
CA ASP A 121 -9.66 14.25 14.93
C ASP A 121 -10.85 13.33 15.17
N THR A 122 -11.43 12.77 14.10
CA THR A 122 -12.53 11.81 14.23
C THR A 122 -12.05 10.55 14.94
N VAL A 123 -10.90 10.01 14.56
CA VAL A 123 -10.32 8.80 15.18
C VAL A 123 -9.96 9.04 16.64
N ILE A 124 -9.37 10.19 16.97
CA ILE A 124 -9.07 10.58 18.35
C ILE A 124 -10.35 10.76 19.17
N ASN A 125 -11.39 11.37 18.60
CA ASN A 125 -12.67 11.55 19.28
C ASN A 125 -13.38 10.22 19.54
N LEU A 126 -13.26 9.24 18.64
CA LEU A 126 -13.75 7.89 18.87
C LEU A 126 -13.03 7.23 20.05
N PHE A 127 -11.70 7.29 20.07
CA PHE A 127 -10.90 6.79 21.19
C PHE A 127 -11.27 7.47 22.52
N LYS A 128 -11.46 8.79 22.53
CA LYS A 128 -11.87 9.54 23.73
C LYS A 128 -13.29 9.24 24.19
N GLY A 129 -14.23 9.16 23.25
CA GLY A 129 -15.67 9.15 23.52
C GLY A 129 -16.22 7.80 23.95
N TRP A 130 -15.52 6.70 23.67
CA TRP A 130 -15.99 5.34 23.97
C TRP A 130 -15.43 4.77 25.27
N ALA A 131 -14.36 5.36 25.78
CA ALA A 131 -13.77 5.01 27.06
C ALA A 131 -14.58 5.60 28.22
N SER A 132 -15.77 5.05 28.44
CA SER A 132 -16.60 5.34 29.61
C SER A 132 -15.81 5.05 30.90
N HIS A 133 -14.96 3.99 30.86
CA HIS A 133 -13.92 3.73 31.85
C HIS A 133 -12.51 3.66 31.24
N PRO A 134 -11.45 4.00 32.01
CA PRO A 134 -10.06 3.87 31.57
C PRO A 134 -9.68 2.45 31.12
N SER A 135 -10.32 1.41 31.69
CA SER A 135 -10.12 0.01 31.33
C SER A 135 -10.49 -0.32 29.87
N ASP A 136 -11.40 0.47 29.30
CA ASP A 136 -11.94 0.21 27.95
C ASP A 136 -11.08 0.89 26.87
N ARG A 137 -10.14 1.77 27.26
CA ARG A 137 -9.27 2.53 26.35
C ARG A 137 -8.33 1.64 25.57
N GLN A 138 -7.71 0.67 26.24
CA GLN A 138 -6.73 -0.20 25.61
C GLN A 138 -7.36 -1.06 24.51
N PRO A 139 -8.48 -1.80 24.76
CA PRO A 139 -9.15 -2.53 23.69
C PRO A 139 -9.54 -1.66 22.49
N ILE A 140 -10.12 -0.49 22.73
CA ILE A 140 -10.54 0.42 21.63
C ILE A 140 -9.33 0.89 20.84
N PHE A 141 -8.25 1.26 21.51
CA PHE A 141 -7.02 1.64 20.82
C PHE A 141 -6.45 0.48 20.00
N ASP A 142 -6.42 -0.73 20.55
CA ASP A 142 -5.91 -1.91 19.85
C ASP A 142 -6.74 -2.19 18.59
N GLU A 143 -8.07 -2.13 18.66
CA GLU A 143 -8.96 -2.28 17.50
C GLU A 143 -8.69 -1.23 16.43
N ILE A 144 -8.60 0.04 16.83
CA ILE A 144 -8.31 1.15 15.91
C ILE A 144 -6.94 0.95 15.27
N ARG A 145 -5.91 0.71 16.07
CA ARG A 145 -4.53 0.46 15.62
C ARG A 145 -4.51 -0.66 14.60
N ASP A 146 -5.06 -1.82 14.95
CA ASP A 146 -4.95 -3.03 14.14
C ASP A 146 -5.69 -2.86 12.82
N SER A 147 -6.83 -2.17 12.82
CA SER A 147 -7.53 -1.79 11.59
C SER A 147 -6.71 -0.86 10.71
N LEU A 148 -6.09 0.19 11.26
CA LEU A 148 -5.25 1.11 10.49
C LEU A 148 -4.05 0.38 9.88
N ILE A 149 -3.43 -0.53 10.62
CA ILE A 149 -2.32 -1.37 10.10
C ILE A 149 -2.81 -2.30 8.99
N ASN A 150 -3.97 -2.92 9.13
CA ASN A 150 -4.55 -3.79 8.10
C ASN A 150 -4.89 -3.02 6.82
N ILE A 151 -5.33 -1.77 6.93
CA ILE A 151 -5.54 -0.89 5.79
C ILE A 151 -4.21 -0.62 5.06
N ILE A 152 -3.13 -0.30 5.79
CA ILE A 152 -1.80 -0.11 5.19
C ILE A 152 -1.36 -1.39 4.45
N LYS A 153 -1.49 -2.56 5.11
CA LYS A 153 -1.20 -3.86 4.48
C LYS A 153 -1.99 -4.06 3.19
N SER A 154 -3.28 -3.74 3.19
CA SER A 154 -4.13 -3.88 2.00
C SER A 154 -3.65 -3.01 0.84
N TYR A 155 -3.20 -1.78 1.12
CA TYR A 155 -2.58 -0.92 0.11
C TYR A 155 -1.22 -1.45 -0.37
N PHE A 156 -0.40 -2.02 0.52
CA PHE A 156 0.86 -2.64 0.13
C PHE A 156 0.65 -3.86 -0.78
N SER A 157 -0.33 -4.73 -0.49
CA SER A 157 -0.70 -5.82 -1.40
C SER A 157 -1.19 -5.30 -2.76
N LEU A 158 -1.87 -4.17 -2.78
CA LEU A 158 -2.26 -3.51 -4.03
C LEU A 158 -1.03 -3.01 -4.81
N PHE A 159 -0.05 -2.42 -4.14
CA PHE A 159 1.19 -1.95 -4.76
C PHE A 159 2.00 -3.11 -5.32
N GLU A 160 2.13 -4.19 -4.55
CA GLU A 160 2.74 -5.45 -4.97
C GLU A 160 2.09 -5.98 -6.24
N SER A 161 0.75 -6.08 -6.26
CA SER A 161 0.00 -6.58 -7.42
C SER A 161 0.16 -5.74 -8.70
N SER A 162 0.69 -4.51 -8.57
CA SER A 162 0.91 -3.60 -9.69
C SER A 162 2.23 -3.85 -10.42
N PHE A 163 3.17 -4.59 -9.83
CA PHE A 163 4.39 -5.00 -10.53
C PHE A 163 4.07 -6.06 -11.59
N ARG A 164 4.85 -6.07 -12.66
CA ARG A 164 4.74 -7.06 -13.73
C ARG A 164 5.65 -8.26 -13.49
N SER A 165 6.85 -8.02 -12.96
CA SER A 165 7.82 -9.05 -12.62
C SER A 165 7.48 -9.76 -11.31
N ASP A 166 7.30 -11.07 -11.35
CA ASP A 166 7.05 -11.88 -10.14
C ASP A 166 8.23 -11.88 -9.16
N LEU A 167 9.46 -11.72 -9.67
CA LEU A 167 10.63 -11.55 -8.82
C LEU A 167 10.54 -10.26 -8.01
N ILE A 168 10.16 -9.16 -8.65
CA ILE A 168 10.03 -7.84 -7.99
C ILE A 168 8.86 -7.88 -7.00
N LYS A 169 7.72 -8.47 -7.37
CA LYS A 169 6.59 -8.67 -6.43
C LYS A 169 7.05 -9.33 -5.13
N LYS A 170 7.77 -10.45 -5.24
CA LYS A 170 8.24 -11.19 -4.06
C LYS A 170 9.19 -10.36 -3.20
N GLN A 171 10.12 -9.64 -3.82
CA GLN A 171 11.04 -8.75 -3.09
C GLN A 171 10.28 -7.65 -2.34
N TRP A 172 9.29 -7.03 -2.99
CA TRP A 172 8.47 -5.98 -2.37
C TRP A 172 7.54 -6.52 -1.28
N GLN A 173 7.01 -7.72 -1.45
CA GLN A 173 6.24 -8.40 -0.41
C GLN A 173 7.08 -8.56 0.88
N GLU A 174 8.33 -9.01 0.75
CA GLU A 174 9.25 -9.15 1.89
C GLU A 174 9.56 -7.78 2.53
N ILE A 175 9.83 -6.75 1.73
CA ILE A 175 10.08 -5.38 2.22
C ILE A 175 8.86 -4.83 2.99
N TYR A 176 7.66 -5.02 2.45
CA TYR A 176 6.43 -4.58 3.09
C TYR A 176 6.15 -5.31 4.39
N MET A 177 6.42 -6.61 4.46
CA MET A 177 6.30 -7.38 5.70
C MET A 177 7.22 -6.82 6.79
N ILE A 178 8.50 -6.61 6.46
CA ILE A 178 9.47 -6.03 7.40
C ILE A 178 8.99 -4.67 7.91
N HIS A 179 8.58 -3.78 7.00
CA HIS A 179 8.10 -2.45 7.39
C HIS A 179 6.88 -2.51 8.32
N ILE A 180 5.93 -3.41 8.04
CA ILE A 180 4.75 -3.57 8.88
C ILE A 180 5.09 -4.16 10.25
N ASP A 181 6.01 -5.12 10.32
CA ASP A 181 6.44 -5.71 11.58
C ASP A 181 7.17 -4.69 12.45
N GLU A 182 8.06 -3.87 11.87
CA GLU A 182 8.68 -2.72 12.57
C GLU A 182 7.62 -1.73 13.11
N LEU A 183 6.63 -1.40 12.28
CA LEU A 183 5.56 -0.46 12.63
C LEU A 183 4.71 -1.01 13.78
N LYS A 184 4.35 -2.30 13.74
CA LYS A 184 3.66 -3.00 14.83
C LYS A 184 4.47 -3.01 16.13
N ASP A 185 5.75 -3.34 16.04
CA ASP A 185 6.65 -3.39 17.20
C ASP A 185 6.75 -2.04 17.90
N VAL A 186 6.84 -0.95 17.13
CA VAL A 186 6.86 0.41 17.69
C VAL A 186 5.52 0.74 18.36
N ILE A 187 4.40 0.52 17.69
CA ILE A 187 3.09 0.94 18.23
C ILE A 187 2.67 0.09 19.43
N SER A 188 3.07 -1.18 19.49
CA SER A 188 2.80 -2.06 20.65
C SER A 188 3.38 -1.51 21.97
N LYS A 189 4.33 -0.58 21.90
CA LYS A 189 4.98 0.05 23.05
C LYS A 189 4.24 1.29 23.55
N ILE A 190 3.21 1.77 22.85
CA ILE A 190 2.39 2.91 23.28
C ILE A 190 1.53 2.46 24.47
N LYS A 191 1.63 3.17 25.60
CA LYS A 191 0.97 2.84 26.87
C LYS A 191 -0.15 3.83 27.21
N PHE A 192 -1.06 3.40 28.09
CA PHE A 192 -2.27 4.11 28.54
C PHE A 192 -2.27 4.29 30.05
#